data_AF-A0A7X3P0L1-F1
#
_entry.id   AF-A0A7X3P0L1-F1
#
_cell.length_a   1.000
_cell.length_b   1.000
_cell.length_c   1.000
_cell.angle_alpha   90.00
_cell.angle_beta   90.00
_cell.angle_gamma   90.00
#
_symmetry.space_group_name_H-M   'P 1'
#
loop_
_entity.id
_entity.type
_entity.pdbx_description
1 polymer ?
#
loop_
_entity_poly.entity_id
_entity_poly.type
_entity_poly.pdbx_seq_one_letter_code
_entity_poly.pdbx_strand_id
1 'polypeptide(L)'
;MDMKKDNSVSTHNAQPHSLVGTRTLMFTDIEGSTLLWEAHGNEVMTEVINTHNTILRTENSAWGGTEMGNEGDALFFAFPTASAAIRDGNANA
;
A
#
# COMPACT_ATOMS: atom_id res chain seq x y z
N MET A 1 -7.90 33.93 -33.52
CA MET A 1 -8.75 33.08 -32.65
C MET A 1 -7.80 32.20 -31.85
N ASP A 2 -7.28 32.76 -30.76
CA ASP A 2 -6.34 32.06 -29.90
C ASP A 2 -7.13 31.20 -28.92
N MET A 3 -7.27 29.93 -29.28
CA MET A 3 -7.94 28.94 -28.45
C MET A 3 -6.95 28.48 -27.39
N LYS A 4 -7.10 29.04 -26.18
CA LYS A 4 -6.47 28.54 -24.95
C LYS A 4 -6.76 27.05 -24.85
N LYS A 5 -5.74 26.21 -24.97
CA LYS A 5 -5.78 24.87 -24.38
C LYS A 5 -5.31 25.04 -22.95
N ASP A 6 -6.26 24.96 -22.02
CA ASP A 6 -5.90 24.70 -20.64
C ASP A 6 -5.05 23.44 -20.64
N ASN A 7 -3.86 23.53 -20.06
CA ASN A 7 -3.09 22.37 -19.71
C ASN A 7 -3.14 22.32 -18.18
N SER A 8 -4.32 21.97 -17.66
CA SER A 8 -4.52 21.61 -16.26
C SER A 8 -3.79 20.30 -15.98
N VAL A 9 -2.46 20.39 -15.86
CA VAL A 9 -1.65 19.35 -15.26
C VAL A 9 -2.13 19.25 -13.81
N SER A 10 -2.93 18.23 -13.53
CA SER A 10 -3.29 17.84 -12.18
C SER A 10 -2.00 17.40 -11.49
N THR A 11 -1.39 18.34 -10.78
CA THR A 11 -0.22 18.10 -9.94
C THR A 11 -0.69 17.31 -8.72
N HIS A 12 -0.73 15.99 -8.84
CA HIS A 12 -0.61 15.15 -7.65
C HIS A 12 0.82 15.32 -7.14
N ASN A 13 1.01 16.36 -6.33
CA ASN A 13 2.24 16.70 -5.66
C ASN A 13 2.52 15.66 -4.55
N ALA A 14 2.80 14.41 -4.94
CA ALA A 14 3.50 13.48 -4.08
C ALA A 14 4.94 13.99 -4.01
N GLN A 15 5.25 14.76 -2.97
CA GLN A 15 6.63 15.10 -2.64
C GLN A 15 7.45 13.80 -2.72
N PRO A 16 8.59 13.77 -3.43
CA PRO A 16 9.49 12.64 -3.36
C PRO A 16 9.98 12.61 -1.92
N HIS A 17 9.39 11.75 -1.09
CA HIS A 17 10.03 11.36 0.15
C HIS A 17 11.42 10.90 -0.29
N SER A 18 12.46 11.60 0.19
CA SER A 18 13.81 11.14 -0.06
C SER A 18 13.88 9.70 0.45
N LEU A 19 14.06 8.72 -0.43
CA LEU A 19 14.29 7.33 -0.02
C LEU A 19 15.68 7.14 0.61
N VAL A 20 16.47 8.22 0.71
CA VAL A 20 17.83 8.22 1.25
C VAL A 20 17.79 8.36 2.78
N GLY A 21 18.53 7.49 3.47
CA GLY A 21 18.64 7.44 4.92
C GLY A 21 18.04 6.18 5.53
N THR A 22 18.15 6.03 6.85
CA THR A 22 17.58 4.88 7.57
C THR A 22 16.06 4.90 7.46
N ARG A 23 15.47 3.77 7.07
CA ARG A 23 14.02 3.55 6.96
C ARG A 23 13.66 2.23 7.63
N THR A 24 12.40 2.11 8.01
CA THR A 24 11.83 0.85 8.49
C THR A 24 10.98 0.27 7.37
N LEU A 25 11.23 -0.99 7.04
CA LEU A 25 10.43 -1.74 6.08
C LEU A 25 9.45 -2.61 6.85
N MET A 26 8.19 -2.58 6.44
CA MET A 26 7.15 -3.49 6.90
C MET A 26 6.73 -4.37 5.74
N PHE A 27 6.64 -5.66 5.99
CA PHE A 27 6.16 -6.66 5.05
C PHE A 27 4.92 -7.32 5.63
N THR A 28 3.94 -7.56 4.76
CA THR A 28 2.70 -8.25 5.08
C THR A 28 2.55 -9.42 4.12
N ASP A 29 1.94 -10.50 4.58
CA ASP A 29 1.68 -11.70 3.79
C ASP A 29 0.42 -12.38 4.34
N ILE A 30 -0.38 -13.00 3.49
CA ILE A 30 -1.56 -13.75 3.94
C ILE A 30 -1.10 -15.18 4.23
N GLU A 31 -1.08 -15.54 5.51
CA GLU A 31 -0.71 -16.90 5.91
C GLU A 31 -1.62 -17.95 5.25
N GLY A 32 -1.00 -18.93 4.59
CA GLY A 32 -1.71 -20.04 3.96
C GLY A 32 -2.49 -19.65 2.69
N SER A 33 -2.18 -18.51 2.05
CA SER A 33 -2.88 -18.04 0.85
C SER A 33 -2.96 -19.07 -0.26
N THR A 34 -1.91 -19.87 -0.48
CA THR A 34 -1.94 -20.97 -1.46
C THR A 34 -3.12 -21.93 -1.22
N LEU A 35 -3.36 -22.32 0.03
CA LEU A 35 -4.49 -23.20 0.38
C LEU A 35 -5.83 -22.49 0.20
N LEU A 36 -5.89 -21.18 0.47
CA LEU A 36 -7.09 -20.38 0.24
C LEU A 36 -7.43 -20.29 -1.25
N TRP A 37 -6.43 -20.15 -2.12
CA TRP A 37 -6.59 -20.22 -3.58
C TRP A 37 -7.14 -21.56 -4.06
N GLU A 38 -6.61 -22.66 -3.52
CA GLU A 38 -7.09 -24.00 -3.85
C GLU A 38 -8.53 -24.25 -3.36
N ALA A 39 -8.88 -23.74 -2.18
CA ALA A 39 -10.18 -23.97 -1.55
C ALA A 39 -11.32 -23.11 -2.14
N HIS A 40 -11.03 -21.86 -2.51
CA HIS A 40 -12.05 -20.86 -2.87
C HIS A 40 -12.03 -20.45 -4.35
N GLY A 41 -10.96 -20.78 -5.08
CA GLY A 41 -10.83 -20.46 -6.50
C GLY A 41 -10.59 -18.98 -6.79
N ASN A 42 -10.40 -18.67 -8.07
CA ASN A 42 -9.79 -17.41 -8.48
C ASN A 42 -10.66 -16.17 -8.24
N GLU A 43 -11.96 -16.26 -8.47
CA GLU A 43 -12.86 -15.10 -8.36
C GLU A 43 -12.94 -14.61 -6.91
N VAL A 44 -13.16 -15.53 -5.98
CA VAL A 44 -13.26 -15.22 -4.54
C VAL A 44 -11.93 -14.68 -4.03
N MET A 45 -10.82 -15.34 -4.34
CA MET A 45 -9.51 -14.88 -3.87
C MET A 45 -9.09 -13.53 -4.46
N THR A 46 -9.50 -13.23 -5.69
CA THR A 46 -9.27 -11.89 -6.28
C THR A 46 -9.98 -10.81 -5.47
N GLU A 47 -11.22 -11.05 -5.05
CA GLU A 47 -11.97 -10.13 -4.19
C GLU A 47 -11.34 -9.99 -2.80
N VAL A 48 -10.90 -11.10 -2.20
CA VAL A 48 -10.21 -11.11 -0.91
C VAL A 48 -8.93 -10.29 -0.97
N ILE A 49 -8.08 -10.49 -1.98
CA ILE A 49 -6.84 -9.71 -2.14
C ILE A 49 -7.14 -8.22 -2.37
N ASN A 50 -8.16 -7.89 -3.18
CA ASN A 50 -8.52 -6.49 -3.39
C ASN A 50 -8.98 -5.81 -2.08
N THR A 51 -9.74 -6.54 -1.26
CA THR A 51 -10.18 -6.07 0.06
C THR A 51 -8.98 -5.90 1.00
N HIS A 52 -8.11 -6.91 1.10
CA HIS A 52 -6.89 -6.88 1.89
C HIS A 52 -6.01 -5.68 1.53
N ASN A 53 -5.74 -5.49 0.23
CA ASN A 53 -4.92 -4.39 -0.26
C ASN A 53 -5.55 -3.03 0.03
N THR A 54 -6.87 -2.91 -0.07
CA THR A 54 -7.58 -1.67 0.23
C THR A 54 -7.43 -1.30 1.70
N ILE A 55 -7.64 -2.26 2.61
CA ILE A 55 -7.51 -2.05 4.05
C ILE A 55 -6.09 -1.58 4.39
N LEU A 56 -5.06 -2.33 3.95
CA LEU A 56 -3.67 -1.97 4.24
C LEU A 56 -3.27 -0.61 3.66
N ARG A 57 -3.73 -0.28 2.44
CA ARG A 57 -3.44 1.04 1.84
C ARG A 57 -4.09 2.19 2.62
N THR A 58 -5.33 1.99 3.07
CA THR A 58 -6.05 3.00 3.85
C THR A 58 -5.36 3.25 5.19
N GLU A 59 -5.05 2.21 5.96
CA GLU A 59 -4.39 2.35 7.27
C GLU A 59 -2.99 2.96 7.14
N ASN A 60 -2.19 2.47 6.19
CA ASN A 60 -0.78 2.87 6.06
C ASN A 60 -0.61 4.32 5.62
N SER A 61 -1.59 4.85 4.87
CA SER A 61 -1.61 6.26 4.50
C SER A 61 -1.74 7.19 5.72
N ALA A 62 -2.35 6.75 6.81
CA ALA A 62 -2.55 7.54 8.02
C ALA A 62 -1.27 7.74 8.83
N TRP A 63 -0.30 6.82 8.73
CA TRP A 63 0.92 6.81 9.54
C TRP A 63 2.20 7.19 8.77
N GLY A 64 2.05 7.69 7.54
CA GLY A 64 3.15 8.14 6.70
C GLY A 64 3.94 6.99 6.05
N GLY A 65 3.31 5.83 5.90
CA GLY A 65 3.85 4.72 5.13
C GLY A 65 3.81 5.02 3.64
N THR A 66 4.90 4.69 2.94
CA THR A 66 4.92 4.68 1.48
C THR A 66 4.84 3.25 0.99
N GLU A 67 3.82 2.91 0.20
CA GLU A 67 3.77 1.64 -0.51
C GLU A 67 4.93 1.55 -1.52
N MET A 68 5.71 0.49 -1.39
CA MET A 68 6.84 0.23 -2.28
C MET A 68 6.46 -0.77 -3.38
N GLY A 69 5.38 -1.54 -3.18
CA GLY A 69 4.79 -2.44 -4.17
C GLY A 69 4.05 -3.60 -3.51
N ASN A 70 3.69 -4.58 -4.35
CA ASN A 70 3.08 -5.84 -3.95
C ASN A 70 3.71 -7.03 -4.70
N GLU A 71 3.61 -8.21 -4.12
CA GLU A 71 3.98 -9.48 -4.74
C GLU A 71 2.94 -10.54 -4.36
N GLY A 72 2.05 -10.89 -5.30
CA GLY A 72 0.94 -11.78 -5.01
C GLY A 72 -0.04 -11.17 -3.99
N ASP A 73 -0.14 -11.81 -2.83
CA ASP A 73 -0.91 -11.42 -1.66
C ASP A 73 -0.11 -10.59 -0.65
N ALA A 74 1.19 -10.40 -0.88
CA ALA A 74 2.05 -9.60 -0.01
C ALA A 74 2.08 -8.12 -0.43
N LEU A 75 2.09 -7.23 0.57
CA LEU A 75 2.35 -5.79 0.42
C LEU A 75 3.54 -5.39 1.28
N PHE A 76 4.29 -4.39 0.81
CA PHE A 76 5.44 -3.87 1.53
C PHE A 76 5.52 -2.34 1.52
N PHE A 77 5.89 -1.79 2.67
CA PHE A 77 5.83 -0.35 2.94
C PHE A 77 7.14 0.14 3.57
N ALA A 78 7.51 1.38 3.24
CA ALA A 78 8.64 2.08 3.85
C ALA A 78 8.14 3.20 4.78
N PHE A 79 8.64 3.21 6.01
CA PHE A 79 8.34 4.20 7.03
C PHE A 79 9.58 5.01 7.42
N PRO A 80 9.42 6.28 7.85
CA PRO A 80 10.52 7.08 8.38
C PRO A 80 11.13 6.52 9.67
N THR A 81 10.35 5.81 10.50
CA THR A 81 10.78 5.28 11.80
C THR A 81 10.09 3.96 12.14
N ALA A 82 10.68 3.17 13.05
CA ALA A 82 10.10 1.90 13.49
C ALA A 82 8.78 2.09 14.28
N SER A 83 8.70 3.14 15.09
CA SER A 83 7.48 3.46 15.84
C SER A 83 6.29 3.79 14.95
N ALA A 84 6.54 4.41 13.78
CA ALA A 84 5.49 4.64 12.78
C ALA A 84 4.97 3.32 12.21
N ALA A 85 5.87 2.41 11.82
CA ALA A 85 5.50 1.09 11.31
C ALA A 85 4.74 0.24 12.35
N ILE A 86 5.11 0.32 13.64
CA ILE A 86 4.42 -0.44 14.69
C ILE A 86 3.01 0.11 14.95
N ARG A 87 2.85 1.43 14.98
CA ARG A 87 1.53 2.05 15.20
C ARG A 87 0.56 1.72 14.08
N ASP A 88 1.09 1.69 12.86
CA ASP A 88 0.38 1.25 11.68
C ASP A 88 -0.12 -0.20 11.81
N GLY A 89 0.78 -1.14 12.14
CA GLY A 89 0.41 -2.54 12.40
C GLY A 89 -0.49 -2.77 13.63
N ASN A 90 -0.75 -1.75 14.44
CA ASN A 90 -1.57 -1.82 15.66
C ASN A 90 -2.87 -1.01 15.54
N ALA A 91 -3.22 -0.50 14.36
CA ALA A 91 -4.36 0.39 14.18
C ALA A 91 -5.74 -0.27 14.42
N ASN A 92 -5.83 -1.60 14.57
CA ASN A 92 -7.07 -2.32 14.93
C ASN A 92 -6.81 -3.64 15.69
N ALA A 93 -6.14 -3.59 16.86
CA ALA A 93 -6.13 -4.70 17.83
C ALA A 93 -7.08 -4.42 19.00
#